data_AF-A0A259FVI9-F1
#
_entry.id   AF-A0A259FVI9-F1
#
_cell.length_a   1.000
_cell.length_b   1.000
_cell.length_c   1.000
_cell.angle_alpha   90.00
_cell.angle_beta   90.00
_cell.angle_gamma   90.00
#
_symmetry.space_group_name_H-M   'P 1'
#
loop_
_entity.id
_entity.type
_entity.pdbx_description
1 polymer ?
#
loop_
_entity_poly.entity_id
_entity_poly.type
_entity_poly.pdbx_seq_one_letter_code
_entity_poly.pdbx_strand_id
1 'polypeptide(L)'
;MRVLNTRLWLKTEFADRPDLLPTGMAVADKVLARLNTAWNQSKTTAPAQSDRYRELLLVADAEIGEMTARAGDIPCRLGCNYCCKDERIVLTEKEAVLAVRHVEEQLDSEQKTEVVTSILAATPTSDQASVPCAFLIDERCSIYASRPVVCRSYFSHSVSSCHDFFLDKSRVPQRFSAPKMVEMAVREVTRAAKFSKLYEINSLMQRIYADADKPAHWVAGRMSDESDLADPE
;
A
#
# COMPACT_ATOMS: atom_id res chain seq x y z
N MET A 1 12.32 5.56 5.46
CA MET A 1 13.03 4.61 4.57
C MET A 1 12.98 5.14 3.13
N ARG A 2 14.09 5.17 2.38
CA ARG A 2 14.09 5.64 0.98
C ARG A 2 13.64 4.51 0.03
N VAL A 3 12.80 4.85 -0.95
CA VAL A 3 12.33 3.93 -2.00
C VAL A 3 13.53 3.41 -2.82
N LEU A 4 13.73 2.10 -2.86
CA LEU A 4 14.72 1.44 -3.71
C LEU A 4 14.35 1.61 -5.19
N ASN A 5 15.35 1.77 -6.06
CA ASN A 5 15.13 1.74 -7.51
C ASN A 5 14.70 0.32 -7.94
N THR A 6 13.73 0.20 -8.87
CA THR A 6 13.14 -1.08 -9.30
C THR A 6 14.19 -2.04 -9.84
N ARG A 7 15.18 -1.56 -10.61
CA ARG A 7 16.27 -2.40 -11.12
C ARG A 7 17.20 -2.88 -10.01
N LEU A 8 17.45 -2.06 -8.99
CA LEU A 8 18.25 -2.47 -7.83
C LEU A 8 17.51 -3.52 -7.01
N TRP A 9 16.21 -3.34 -6.78
CA TRP A 9 15.38 -4.32 -6.10
C TRP A 9 15.35 -5.66 -6.85
N LEU A 10 15.18 -5.66 -8.18
CA LEU A 10 15.22 -6.88 -8.99
C LEU A 10 16.53 -7.65 -8.89
N LYS A 11 17.67 -6.94 -8.82
CA LYS A 11 18.98 -7.58 -8.63
C LYS A 11 19.07 -8.30 -7.29
N THR A 12 18.49 -7.71 -6.24
CA THR A 12 18.42 -8.34 -4.92
C THR A 12 17.45 -9.52 -4.92
N GLU A 13 16.26 -9.35 -5.50
CA GLU A 13 15.21 -10.38 -5.55
C GLU A 13 15.66 -11.64 -6.31
N PHE A 14 16.38 -11.47 -7.42
CA PHE A 14 16.86 -12.56 -8.26
C PHE A 14 18.34 -12.90 -8.04
N ALA A 15 18.92 -12.54 -6.88
CA ALA A 15 20.31 -12.84 -6.56
C ALA A 15 20.62 -14.34 -6.68
N ASP A 16 19.70 -15.19 -6.22
CA ASP A 16 19.82 -16.66 -6.27
C ASP A 16 19.26 -17.28 -7.57
N ARG A 17 18.68 -16.46 -8.46
CA ARG A 17 18.07 -16.87 -9.74
C ARG A 17 18.43 -15.90 -10.88
N PRO A 18 19.73 -15.74 -11.20
CA PRO A 18 20.19 -14.77 -12.19
C PRO A 18 19.66 -15.06 -13.60
N ASP A 19 19.24 -16.29 -13.88
CA ASP A 19 18.58 -16.70 -15.12
C ASP A 19 17.24 -15.96 -15.37
N LEU A 20 16.55 -15.56 -14.29
CA LEU A 20 15.27 -14.86 -14.38
C LEU A 20 15.41 -13.33 -14.49
N LEU A 21 16.59 -12.79 -14.17
CA LEU A 21 16.81 -11.35 -14.11
C LEU A 21 16.56 -10.62 -15.44
N PRO A 22 17.02 -11.09 -16.62
CA PRO A 22 16.75 -10.41 -17.89
C PRO A 22 15.26 -10.30 -18.21
N THR A 23 14.51 -11.39 -17.98
CA THR A 23 13.05 -11.40 -18.15
C THR A 23 12.37 -10.46 -17.15
N GLY A 24 12.78 -10.48 -15.89
CA GLY A 24 12.28 -9.56 -14.87
C GLY A 24 12.52 -8.09 -15.21
N MET A 25 13.70 -7.75 -15.74
CA MET A 25 14.03 -6.39 -16.20
C MET A 25 13.14 -5.96 -17.39
N ALA A 26 12.94 -6.83 -18.38
CA ALA A 26 12.09 -6.52 -19.52
C ALA A 26 10.63 -6.24 -19.12
N VAL A 27 10.09 -7.04 -18.19
CA VAL A 27 8.75 -6.81 -17.62
C VAL A 27 8.71 -5.48 -16.86
N ALA A 28 9.72 -5.20 -16.03
CA ALA A 28 9.77 -3.95 -15.26
C ALA A 28 9.87 -2.71 -16.15
N ASP A 29 10.67 -2.74 -17.21
CA ASP A 29 10.77 -1.63 -18.16
C ASP A 29 9.41 -1.37 -18.84
N LYS A 30 8.64 -2.43 -19.20
CA LYS A 30 7.27 -2.29 -19.73
C LYS A 30 6.32 -1.65 -18.72
N VAL A 31 6.32 -2.13 -17.47
CA VAL A 31 5.47 -1.60 -16.39
C VAL A 31 5.81 -0.13 -16.09
N LEU A 32 7.09 0.19 -15.96
CA LEU A 32 7.58 1.56 -15.76
C LEU A 32 7.16 2.48 -16.90
N ALA A 33 7.24 2.02 -18.16
CA ALA A 33 6.80 2.81 -19.30
C ALA A 33 5.30 3.14 -19.22
N ARG A 34 4.45 2.16 -18.90
CA ARG A 34 2.99 2.36 -18.76
C ARG A 34 2.67 3.31 -17.59
N LEU A 35 3.28 3.11 -16.43
CA LEU A 35 3.09 3.97 -15.26
C LEU A 35 3.58 5.41 -15.50
N ASN A 36 4.72 5.59 -16.17
CA ASN A 36 5.21 6.93 -16.51
C ASN A 36 4.28 7.65 -17.49
N THR A 37 3.76 6.95 -18.50
CA THR A 37 2.76 7.52 -19.42
C THR A 37 1.52 7.98 -18.68
N ALA A 38 0.95 7.12 -17.83
CA ALA A 38 -0.23 7.46 -17.03
C ALA A 38 0.05 8.63 -16.07
N TRP A 39 1.20 8.63 -15.39
CA TRP A 39 1.60 9.73 -14.51
C TRP A 39 1.72 11.05 -15.26
N ASN A 40 2.35 11.06 -16.43
CA ASN A 40 2.53 12.28 -17.21
C ASN A 40 1.19 12.80 -17.77
N GLN A 41 0.30 11.91 -18.21
CA GLN A 41 -1.05 12.28 -18.63
C GLN A 41 -1.88 12.82 -17.47
N SER A 42 -1.80 12.19 -16.29
CA SER A 42 -2.55 12.62 -15.10
C SER A 42 -2.20 14.05 -14.65
N LYS A 43 -1.00 14.56 -14.98
CA LYS A 43 -0.60 15.93 -14.63
C LYS A 43 -1.50 17.00 -15.28
N THR A 44 -2.11 16.70 -16.42
CA THR A 44 -3.00 17.63 -17.12
C THR A 44 -4.46 17.41 -16.76
N THR A 45 -4.87 16.18 -16.43
CA THR A 45 -6.27 15.81 -16.17
C THR A 45 -6.66 15.81 -14.69
N ALA A 46 -5.69 15.63 -13.78
CA ALA A 46 -5.91 15.53 -12.34
C ALA A 46 -5.01 16.55 -11.61
N PRO A 47 -5.56 17.69 -11.13
CA PRO A 47 -4.75 18.73 -10.50
C PRO A 47 -4.19 18.29 -9.14
N ALA A 48 -4.96 17.52 -8.35
CA ALA A 48 -4.49 17.04 -7.05
C ALA A 48 -3.59 15.80 -7.19
N GLN A 49 -2.57 15.73 -6.34
CA GLN A 49 -1.56 14.67 -6.39
C GLN A 49 -2.13 13.27 -6.04
N SER A 50 -3.12 13.21 -5.15
CA SER A 50 -3.85 11.98 -4.80
C SER A 50 -4.71 11.48 -5.96
N ASP A 51 -5.29 12.37 -6.76
CA ASP A 51 -6.08 11.98 -7.94
C ASP A 51 -5.16 11.42 -9.03
N ARG A 52 -3.99 12.06 -9.25
CA ARG A 52 -2.94 11.48 -10.11
C ARG A 52 -2.50 10.10 -9.64
N TYR A 53 -2.32 9.93 -8.32
CA TYR A 53 -1.94 8.65 -7.74
C TYR A 53 -3.03 7.59 -7.95
N ARG A 54 -4.31 7.97 -7.87
CA ARG A 54 -5.43 7.07 -8.17
C ARG A 54 -5.36 6.53 -9.61
N GLU A 55 -5.03 7.38 -10.58
CA GLU A 55 -4.82 6.93 -11.97
C GLU A 55 -3.66 5.92 -12.09
N LEU A 56 -2.58 6.10 -11.33
CA LEU A 56 -1.50 5.12 -11.28
C LEU A 56 -1.95 3.80 -10.66
N LEU A 57 -2.77 3.84 -9.61
CA LEU A 57 -3.31 2.63 -9.00
C LEU A 57 -4.16 1.83 -9.98
N LEU A 58 -4.94 2.48 -10.86
CA LEU A 58 -5.72 1.77 -11.89
C LEU A 58 -4.81 1.01 -12.86
N VAL A 59 -3.69 1.62 -13.28
CA VAL A 59 -2.68 0.95 -14.12
C VAL A 59 -1.98 -0.17 -13.34
N ALA A 60 -1.64 0.07 -12.08
CA ALA A 60 -1.00 -0.93 -11.22
C ALA A 60 -1.91 -2.14 -11.00
N ASP A 61 -3.20 -1.93 -10.72
CA ASP A 61 -4.21 -2.99 -10.55
C ASP A 61 -4.35 -3.81 -11.84
N ALA A 62 -4.32 -3.17 -13.01
CA ALA A 62 -4.36 -3.87 -14.29
C ALA A 62 -3.11 -4.76 -14.51
N GLU A 63 -1.91 -4.25 -14.23
CA GLU A 63 -0.66 -5.03 -14.31
C GLU A 63 -0.65 -6.20 -13.33
N ILE A 64 -1.04 -5.94 -12.08
CA ILE A 64 -1.15 -6.97 -11.04
C ILE A 64 -2.19 -8.02 -11.45
N GLY A 65 -3.34 -7.60 -12.00
CA GLY A 65 -4.37 -8.50 -12.52
C GLY A 65 -3.85 -9.42 -13.63
N GLU A 66 -3.11 -8.87 -14.60
CA GLU A 66 -2.46 -9.68 -15.65
C GLU A 66 -1.46 -10.69 -15.06
N MET A 67 -0.63 -10.26 -14.09
CA MET A 67 0.38 -11.12 -13.47
C MET A 67 -0.24 -12.24 -12.63
N THR A 68 -1.25 -11.91 -11.83
CA THR A 68 -1.97 -12.87 -10.97
C THR A 68 -2.75 -13.88 -11.80
N ALA A 69 -3.40 -13.46 -12.89
CA ALA A 69 -4.07 -14.36 -13.82
C ALA A 69 -3.11 -15.38 -14.47
N ARG A 70 -1.87 -14.98 -14.77
CA ARG A 70 -0.83 -15.88 -15.32
C ARG A 70 -0.25 -16.84 -14.28
N ALA A 71 -0.17 -16.41 -13.03
CA ALA A 71 0.34 -17.21 -11.93
C ALA A 71 -0.61 -18.38 -11.56
N GLY A 72 -1.90 -18.27 -11.90
CA GLY A 72 -2.89 -19.33 -11.69
C GLY A 72 -3.60 -19.19 -10.34
N ASP A 73 -3.64 -20.28 -9.57
CA ASP A 73 -4.42 -20.34 -8.32
C ASP A 73 -3.75 -19.52 -7.21
N ILE A 74 -4.26 -18.30 -7.00
CA ILE A 74 -3.84 -17.39 -5.95
C ILE A 74 -4.93 -17.36 -4.86
N PRO A 75 -4.62 -17.74 -3.61
CA PRO A 75 -5.62 -17.83 -2.54
C PRO A 75 -6.04 -16.48 -1.96
N CYS A 76 -5.30 -15.40 -2.25
CA CYS A 76 -5.55 -14.07 -1.71
C CYS A 76 -6.81 -13.45 -2.33
N ARG A 77 -7.79 -13.12 -1.48
CA ARG A 77 -9.07 -12.51 -1.86
C ARG A 77 -9.62 -11.67 -0.71
N LEU A 78 -10.68 -10.91 -0.96
CA LEU A 78 -11.43 -10.23 0.09
C LEU A 78 -11.85 -11.23 1.18
N GLY A 79 -11.49 -10.93 2.44
CA GLY A 79 -11.70 -11.83 3.59
C GLY A 79 -10.48 -12.68 3.97
N CYS A 80 -9.41 -12.72 3.16
CA CYS A 80 -8.10 -13.16 3.64
C CYS A 80 -7.45 -12.01 4.41
N ASN A 81 -7.08 -12.22 5.67
CA ASN A 81 -6.70 -11.15 6.59
C ASN A 81 -5.38 -11.38 7.36
N TYR A 82 -4.63 -12.43 7.04
CA TYR A 82 -3.36 -12.70 7.74
C TYR A 82 -2.37 -11.53 7.66
N CYS A 83 -2.24 -10.87 6.50
CA CYS A 83 -1.41 -9.67 6.41
C CYS A 83 -2.01 -8.48 7.17
N CYS A 84 -3.33 -8.37 7.28
CA CYS A 84 -3.96 -7.32 8.06
C CYS A 84 -3.78 -7.53 9.57
N LYS A 85 -3.63 -8.77 10.03
CA LYS A 85 -3.40 -9.09 11.45
C LYS A 85 -1.97 -8.82 11.88
N ASP A 86 -1.03 -8.99 10.95
CA ASP A 86 0.31 -9.37 11.35
C ASP A 86 1.46 -8.96 10.40
N GLU A 87 1.20 -8.01 9.49
CA GLU A 87 2.23 -7.36 8.67
C GLU A 87 2.31 -5.87 8.97
N ARG A 88 3.54 -5.33 8.92
CA ARG A 88 3.76 -3.89 8.98
C ARG A 88 3.38 -3.25 7.65
N ILE A 89 2.23 -2.60 7.61
CA ILE A 89 1.73 -1.92 6.41
C ILE A 89 2.28 -0.49 6.39
N VAL A 90 2.94 -0.14 5.29
CA VAL A 90 3.46 1.22 5.06
C VAL A 90 2.90 1.82 3.78
N LEU A 91 2.65 3.12 3.83
CA LEU A 91 2.04 3.87 2.73
C LEU A 91 2.60 5.28 2.64
N THR A 92 2.38 5.90 1.49
CA THR A 92 2.70 7.30 1.23
C THR A 92 1.53 8.21 1.60
N GLU A 93 1.81 9.49 1.74
CA GLU A 93 0.82 10.53 2.02
C GLU A 93 -0.31 10.57 0.99
N LYS A 94 -0.01 10.23 -0.28
CA LYS A 94 -1.02 10.16 -1.35
C LYS A 94 -2.00 9.02 -1.10
N GLU A 95 -1.50 7.88 -0.66
CA GLU A 95 -2.32 6.72 -0.29
C GLU A 95 -3.13 7.01 0.97
N ALA A 96 -2.57 7.77 1.92
CA ALA A 96 -3.30 8.21 3.11
C ALA A 96 -4.50 9.08 2.75
N VAL A 97 -4.33 10.06 1.85
CA VAL A 97 -5.47 10.88 1.35
C VAL A 97 -6.56 9.99 0.74
N LEU A 98 -6.19 8.96 -0.03
CA LEU A 98 -7.17 8.03 -0.60
C LEU A 98 -7.87 7.17 0.47
N ALA A 99 -7.16 6.75 1.51
CA ALA A 99 -7.73 6.02 2.65
C ALA A 99 -8.70 6.90 3.45
N VAL A 100 -8.30 8.14 3.79
CA VAL A 100 -9.15 9.10 4.51
C VAL A 100 -10.41 9.42 3.69
N ARG A 101 -10.29 9.71 2.38
CA ARG A 101 -11.46 9.91 1.52
C ARG A 101 -12.40 8.71 1.51
N HIS A 102 -11.87 7.49 1.54
CA HIS A 102 -12.72 6.31 1.61
C HIS A 102 -13.53 6.27 2.92
N VAL A 103 -12.89 6.51 4.05
CA VAL A 103 -13.56 6.54 5.37
C VAL A 103 -14.58 7.67 5.46
N GLU A 104 -14.21 8.86 4.98
CA GLU A 104 -15.04 10.06 5.12
C GLU A 104 -16.18 10.13 4.12
N GLU A 105 -16.00 9.62 2.90
CA GLU A 105 -16.94 9.82 1.77
C GLU A 105 -17.64 8.54 1.30
N GLN A 106 -17.13 7.34 1.63
CA GLN A 106 -17.66 6.07 1.09
C GLN A 106 -18.21 5.12 2.16
N LEU A 107 -17.78 5.24 3.41
CA LEU A 107 -18.36 4.47 4.51
C LEU A 107 -19.63 5.14 5.03
N ASP A 108 -20.60 4.33 5.45
CA ASP A 108 -21.74 4.87 6.19
C ASP A 108 -21.33 5.32 7.61
N SER A 109 -22.25 5.98 8.32
CA SER A 109 -21.96 6.55 9.63
C SER A 109 -21.57 5.50 10.68
N GLU A 110 -22.15 4.30 10.61
CA GLU A 110 -21.87 3.22 11.56
C GLU A 110 -20.46 2.64 11.31
N GLN A 111 -20.19 2.27 10.06
CA GLN A 111 -18.87 1.78 9.61
C GLN A 111 -17.76 2.78 9.90
N LYS A 112 -18.02 4.07 9.64
CA LYS A 112 -17.07 5.15 9.94
C LYS A 112 -16.76 5.22 11.43
N THR A 113 -17.77 5.21 12.30
CA THR A 113 -17.57 5.25 13.75
C THR A 113 -16.74 4.05 14.24
N GLU A 114 -17.00 2.86 13.71
CA GLU A 114 -16.25 1.66 14.05
C GLU A 114 -14.78 1.77 13.63
N VAL A 115 -14.53 2.17 12.38
CA VAL A 115 -13.17 2.35 11.85
C VAL A 115 -12.40 3.42 12.63
N VAL A 116 -13.01 4.57 12.91
CA VAL A 116 -12.36 5.65 13.67
C VAL A 116 -12.05 5.22 15.10
N THR A 117 -12.97 4.48 15.74
CA THR A 117 -12.72 3.90 17.07
C THR A 117 -11.53 2.94 17.04
N SER A 118 -11.45 2.07 16.04
CA SER A 118 -10.31 1.17 15.87
C SER A 118 -9.00 1.91 15.59
N ILE A 119 -9.02 3.01 14.82
CA ILE A 119 -7.85 3.85 14.55
C ILE A 119 -7.34 4.49 15.84
N LEU A 120 -8.23 5.05 16.65
CA LEU A 120 -7.85 5.73 17.90
C LEU A 120 -7.35 4.73 18.96
N ALA A 121 -7.89 3.51 18.96
CA ALA A 121 -7.46 2.42 19.85
C ALA A 121 -6.16 1.72 19.40
N ALA A 122 -5.77 1.85 18.13
CA ALA A 122 -4.55 1.24 17.63
C ALA A 122 -3.33 1.84 18.33
N THR A 123 -2.46 0.99 18.86
CA THR A 123 -1.21 1.45 19.48
C THR A 123 -0.19 1.73 18.38
N PRO A 124 0.29 2.98 18.22
CA PRO A 124 1.33 3.29 17.25
C PRO A 124 2.63 2.61 17.69
N THR A 125 3.27 1.88 16.78
CA THR A 125 4.53 1.18 17.10
C THR A 125 5.71 1.93 16.50
N SER A 126 6.65 2.36 17.35
CA SER A 126 8.00 2.78 16.90
C SER A 126 8.76 1.63 16.26
N ASP A 127 8.43 0.41 16.69
CA ASP A 127 9.19 -0.79 16.43
C ASP A 127 8.59 -1.61 15.27
N GLN A 128 9.39 -2.57 14.79
CA GLN A 128 8.98 -3.60 13.84
C GLN A 128 7.90 -4.55 14.41
N ALA A 129 7.31 -4.21 15.55
CA ALA A 129 6.24 -4.95 16.20
C ALA A 129 5.03 -4.99 15.29
N SER A 130 4.57 -6.22 15.07
CA SER A 130 3.42 -6.51 14.27
C SER A 130 2.15 -6.20 15.06
N VAL A 131 1.36 -5.25 14.57
CA VAL A 131 0.06 -4.89 15.14
C VAL A 131 -1.02 -5.07 14.08
N PRO A 132 -2.24 -5.49 14.47
CA PRO A 132 -3.36 -5.52 13.55
C PRO A 132 -3.58 -4.13 12.92
N CYS A 133 -3.83 -4.11 11.63
CA CYS A 133 -4.20 -2.91 10.90
C CYS A 133 -5.53 -2.37 11.46
N ALA A 134 -5.59 -1.07 11.74
CA ALA A 134 -6.79 -0.41 12.27
C ALA A 134 -7.99 -0.43 11.30
N PHE A 135 -7.77 -0.81 10.03
CA PHE A 135 -8.83 -1.01 9.05
C PHE A 135 -9.31 -2.47 8.98
N LEU A 136 -8.83 -3.36 9.85
CA LEU A 136 -9.34 -4.73 9.96
C LEU A 136 -10.55 -4.75 10.89
N ILE A 137 -11.74 -4.68 10.29
CA ILE A 137 -13.03 -4.69 10.98
C ILE A 137 -13.76 -5.97 10.61
N ASP A 138 -14.24 -6.72 11.61
CA ASP A 138 -14.90 -8.01 11.41
C ASP A 138 -14.16 -8.93 10.42
N GLU A 139 -12.85 -9.08 10.63
CA GLU A 139 -11.97 -9.93 9.82
C GLU A 139 -11.88 -9.51 8.33
N ARG A 140 -12.34 -8.30 7.99
CA ARG A 140 -12.36 -7.72 6.65
C ARG A 140 -11.71 -6.34 6.62
N CYS A 141 -11.09 -6.01 5.50
CA CYS A 141 -10.50 -4.67 5.32
C CYS A 141 -11.59 -3.67 4.97
N SER A 142 -11.85 -2.70 5.85
CA SER A 142 -12.86 -1.65 5.66
C SER A 142 -12.54 -0.69 4.52
N ILE A 143 -11.27 -0.59 4.11
CA ILE A 143 -10.81 0.22 2.97
C ILE A 143 -10.39 -0.63 1.76
N TYR A 144 -10.93 -1.84 1.57
CA TYR A 144 -10.43 -2.81 0.58
C TYR A 144 -10.23 -2.21 -0.83
N ALA A 145 -11.17 -1.34 -1.27
CA ALA A 145 -11.14 -0.67 -2.57
C ALA A 145 -10.06 0.44 -2.66
N SER A 146 -9.69 1.05 -1.53
CA SER A 146 -8.70 2.12 -1.42
C SER A 146 -7.40 1.65 -0.74
N ARG A 147 -7.14 0.34 -0.72
CA ARG A 147 -5.94 -0.23 -0.11
C ARG A 147 -4.65 0.40 -0.66
N PRO A 148 -3.61 0.57 0.17
CA PRO A 148 -2.27 0.94 -0.28
C PRO A 148 -1.70 -0.02 -1.33
N VAL A 149 -0.77 0.44 -2.16
CA VAL A 149 -0.11 -0.37 -3.20
C VAL A 149 0.64 -1.57 -2.61
N VAL A 150 1.15 -1.45 -1.37
CA VAL A 150 1.77 -2.57 -0.66
C VAL A 150 0.77 -3.69 -0.38
N CYS A 151 -0.47 -3.36 -0.08
CA CYS A 151 -1.52 -4.35 0.15
C CYS A 151 -2.06 -4.95 -1.16
N ARG A 152 -2.02 -4.18 -2.26
CA ARG A 152 -2.46 -4.62 -3.59
C ARG A 152 -1.50 -5.58 -4.26
N SER A 153 -0.21 -5.45 -3.96
CA SER A 153 0.88 -6.23 -4.57
C SER A 153 1.35 -7.40 -3.70
N TYR A 154 0.78 -7.57 -2.50
CA TYR A 154 1.17 -8.63 -1.59
C TYR A 154 0.31 -9.87 -1.82
N PHE A 155 0.89 -10.89 -2.45
CA PHE A 155 0.25 -12.18 -2.69
C PHE A 155 1.11 -13.31 -2.14
N SER A 156 0.50 -14.19 -1.34
CA SER A 156 1.09 -15.44 -0.90
C SER A 156 0.67 -16.58 -1.82
N HIS A 157 1.52 -17.59 -1.94
CA HIS A 157 1.23 -18.80 -2.71
C HIS A 157 0.24 -19.74 -1.99
N SER A 158 0.07 -19.63 -0.67
CA SER A 158 -0.85 -20.51 0.08
C SER A 158 -1.38 -19.86 1.36
N VAL A 159 -2.64 -20.18 1.72
CA VAL A 159 -3.23 -19.77 3.00
C VAL A 159 -2.48 -20.39 4.17
N SER A 160 -2.06 -21.65 4.04
CA SER A 160 -1.30 -22.35 5.08
C SER A 160 0.02 -21.66 5.39
N SER A 161 0.77 -21.18 4.39
CA SER A 161 2.00 -20.42 4.66
C SER A 161 1.75 -19.11 5.39
N CYS A 162 0.64 -18.43 5.12
CA CYS A 162 0.25 -17.23 5.87
C CYS A 162 -0.10 -17.56 7.32
N HIS A 163 -0.82 -18.66 7.54
CA HIS A 163 -1.17 -19.16 8.88
C HIS A 163 0.08 -19.56 9.66
N ASP A 164 0.98 -20.30 9.03
CA ASP A 164 2.24 -20.72 9.64
C ASP A 164 3.12 -19.52 10.01
N PHE A 165 3.21 -18.51 9.13
CA PHE A 165 3.89 -17.26 9.44
C PHE A 165 3.25 -16.51 10.61
N PHE A 166 1.92 -16.52 10.70
CA PHE A 166 1.18 -15.90 11.79
C PHE A 166 1.48 -16.57 13.14
N LEU A 167 1.61 -17.90 13.16
CA LEU A 167 1.98 -18.64 14.37
C LEU A 167 3.49 -18.56 14.69
N ASP A 168 4.33 -18.50 13.66
CA ASP A 168 5.78 -18.58 13.76
C ASP A 168 6.44 -17.70 12.69
N LYS A 169 6.96 -16.55 13.13
CA LYS A 169 7.60 -15.56 12.26
C LYS A 169 8.82 -16.06 11.50
N SER A 170 9.43 -17.18 11.90
CA SER A 170 10.52 -17.81 11.15
C SER A 170 10.05 -18.51 9.87
N ARG A 171 8.76 -18.81 9.76
CA ARG A 171 8.14 -19.47 8.59
C ARG A 171 7.69 -18.45 7.55
N VAL A 172 8.65 -17.74 6.96
CA VAL A 172 8.36 -16.68 5.97
C VAL A 172 7.58 -17.26 4.77
N PRO A 173 6.42 -16.69 4.41
CA PRO A 173 5.60 -17.23 3.34
C PRO A 173 6.26 -17.00 1.98
N GLN A 174 6.07 -17.94 1.05
CA GLN A 174 6.44 -17.73 -0.34
C GLN A 174 5.48 -16.71 -0.97
N ARG A 175 6.05 -15.61 -1.46
CA ARG A 175 5.30 -14.49 -2.03
C ARG A 175 5.58 -14.38 -3.52
N PHE A 176 4.60 -13.90 -4.28
CA PHE A 176 4.81 -13.61 -5.69
C PHE A 176 5.66 -12.34 -5.86
N SER A 177 6.83 -12.47 -6.49
CA SER A 177 7.73 -11.33 -6.74
C SER A 177 7.19 -10.37 -7.81
N ALA A 178 6.43 -10.86 -8.80
CA ALA A 178 6.01 -10.03 -9.94
C ALA A 178 5.06 -8.88 -9.51
N PRO A 179 4.01 -9.10 -8.72
CA PRO A 179 3.20 -8.00 -8.20
C PRO A 179 4.00 -7.01 -7.34
N LYS A 180 4.97 -7.50 -6.54
CA LYS A 180 5.85 -6.64 -5.74
C LYS A 180 6.72 -5.72 -6.59
N MET A 181 7.14 -6.14 -7.78
CA MET A 181 7.82 -5.27 -8.75
C MET A 181 6.94 -4.07 -9.16
N VAL A 182 5.63 -4.28 -9.32
CA VAL A 182 4.69 -3.18 -9.64
C VAL A 182 4.65 -2.15 -8.51
N GLU A 183 4.68 -2.58 -7.24
CA GLU A 183 4.81 -1.66 -6.09
C GLU A 183 6.10 -0.82 -6.18
N MET A 184 7.23 -1.46 -6.50
CA MET A 184 8.51 -0.76 -6.66
C MET A 184 8.46 0.24 -7.80
N ALA A 185 7.86 -0.14 -8.93
CA ALA A 185 7.69 0.73 -10.08
C ALA A 185 6.78 1.94 -9.78
N VAL A 186 5.65 1.73 -9.09
CA VAL A 186 4.76 2.82 -8.65
C VAL A 186 5.53 3.80 -7.77
N ARG A 187 6.24 3.29 -6.75
CA ARG A 187 7.00 4.14 -5.83
C ARG A 187 8.14 4.86 -6.53
N GLU A 188 8.79 4.25 -7.53
CA GLU A 188 9.83 4.88 -8.34
C GLU A 188 9.28 6.04 -9.17
N VAL A 189 8.17 5.84 -9.88
CA VAL A 189 7.52 6.88 -10.69
C VAL A 189 7.06 8.07 -9.83
N THR A 190 6.59 7.80 -8.62
CA THR A 190 6.11 8.86 -7.72
C THR A 190 7.22 9.50 -6.88
N ARG A 191 8.45 8.95 -6.89
CA ARG A 191 9.56 9.36 -5.99
C ARG A 191 9.97 10.82 -6.15
N ALA A 192 9.95 11.34 -7.38
CA ALA A 192 10.31 12.73 -7.68
C ALA A 192 9.24 13.75 -7.24
N ALA A 193 8.06 13.28 -6.85
CA ALA A 193 7.02 14.13 -6.34
C ALA A 193 7.33 14.46 -4.86
N LYS A 194 7.23 15.75 -4.47
CA LYS A 194 7.27 16.17 -3.06
C LYS A 194 6.35 15.22 -2.25
N PHE A 195 6.78 14.75 -1.08
CA PHE A 195 6.10 13.77 -0.20
C PHE A 195 6.22 12.27 -0.58
N SER A 196 7.43 11.71 -0.64
CA SER A 196 7.62 10.26 -0.94
C SER A 196 8.11 9.46 0.27
N LYS A 197 7.74 9.92 1.48
CA LYS A 197 8.08 9.24 2.73
C LYS A 197 7.09 8.09 2.95
N LEU A 198 7.57 7.03 3.58
CA LEU A 198 6.74 5.89 3.97
C LEU A 198 6.39 6.03 5.44
N TYR A 199 5.10 5.93 5.73
CA TYR A 199 4.52 5.96 7.06
C TYR A 199 3.89 4.62 7.37
N GLU A 200 4.01 4.17 8.60
CA GLU A 200 3.20 3.06 9.10
C GLU A 200 1.73 3.51 9.16
N ILE A 201 0.81 2.67 8.68
CA ILE A 201 -0.59 3.04 8.43
C ILE A 201 -1.31 3.42 9.72
N ASN A 202 -1.18 2.65 10.78
CA ASN A 202 -1.90 2.89 12.04
C ASN A 202 -1.44 4.20 12.66
N SER A 203 -0.13 4.43 12.70
CA SER A 203 0.50 5.62 13.27
C SER A 203 0.09 6.89 12.52
N LEU A 204 0.07 6.87 11.19
CA LEU A 204 -0.36 8.03 10.42
C LEU A 204 -1.87 8.28 10.58
N MET A 205 -2.69 7.24 10.52
CA MET A 205 -4.14 7.40 10.67
C MET A 205 -4.50 7.91 12.06
N GLN A 206 -3.86 7.41 13.12
CA GLN A 206 -4.11 7.91 14.47
C GLN A 206 -3.78 9.40 14.58
N ARG A 207 -2.68 9.89 13.99
CA ARG A 207 -2.35 11.33 13.99
C ARG A 207 -3.35 12.19 13.22
N ILE A 208 -3.93 11.65 12.14
CA ILE A 208 -4.96 12.33 11.37
C ILE A 208 -6.26 12.38 12.18
N TYR A 209 -6.70 11.28 12.77
CA TYR A 209 -8.00 11.19 13.44
C TYR A 209 -7.98 11.62 14.92
N ALA A 210 -6.82 11.84 15.53
CA ALA A 210 -6.69 12.42 16.87
C ALA A 210 -7.14 13.89 16.93
N ASP A 211 -7.23 14.56 15.78
CA ASP A 211 -7.76 15.91 15.61
C ASP A 211 -9.00 15.85 14.71
N ALA A 212 -10.12 16.39 15.19
CA ALA A 212 -11.40 16.30 14.50
C ALA A 212 -11.43 17.07 13.17
N ASP A 213 -10.59 18.08 12.99
CA ASP A 213 -10.61 18.94 11.80
C ASP A 213 -9.73 18.38 10.67
N LYS A 214 -8.69 17.61 11.01
CA LYS A 214 -7.73 17.07 10.04
C LYS A 214 -8.34 16.19 8.95
N PRO A 215 -9.28 15.25 9.22
CA PRO A 215 -9.87 14.44 8.15
C PRO A 215 -10.43 15.29 7.00
N ALA A 216 -11.11 16.40 7.29
CA ALA A 216 -11.64 17.31 6.28
C ALA A 216 -10.52 18.01 5.47
N HIS A 217 -9.41 18.39 6.13
CA HIS A 217 -8.23 18.95 5.45
C HIS A 217 -7.59 17.93 4.50
N TRP A 218 -7.43 16.69 4.96
CA TRP A 218 -6.87 15.58 4.19
C TRP A 218 -7.76 15.19 2.99
N VAL A 219 -9.09 15.16 3.16
CA VAL A 219 -10.06 14.97 2.06
C VAL A 219 -9.88 16.03 0.96
N ALA A 220 -9.72 17.29 1.36
CA ALA A 220 -9.49 18.40 0.45
C ALA A 220 -8.11 18.37 -0.23
N GLY A 221 -7.26 17.37 0.06
CA GLY A 221 -5.88 17.31 -0.43
C GLY A 221 -4.99 18.41 0.13
N ARG A 222 -5.45 19.09 1.18
CA ARG A 222 -4.69 20.09 1.95
C ARG A 222 -4.10 19.37 3.14
N MET A 223 -2.99 18.67 2.92
CA MET A 223 -2.23 18.07 4.02
C MET A 223 -1.83 19.21 4.97
N SER A 224 -2.40 19.21 6.17
CA SER A 224 -2.24 20.26 7.17
C SER A 224 -0.82 20.22 7.72
N ASP A 225 0.07 21.01 7.11
CA ASP A 225 1.43 21.29 7.55
C ASP A 225 2.42 20.10 7.63
N GLU A 226 3.71 20.42 7.51
CA GLU A 226 4.80 19.44 7.67
C GLU A 226 4.81 18.76 9.06
N SER A 227 4.06 19.30 10.04
CA SER A 227 3.89 18.76 11.38
C SER A 227 3.10 17.45 11.42
N ASP A 228 2.09 17.26 10.55
CA ASP A 228 1.35 15.99 10.43
C ASP A 228 2.24 14.84 9.93
N LEU A 229 3.35 15.19 9.29
CA LEU A 229 4.29 14.32 8.61
C LEU A 229 5.61 14.13 9.38
N ALA A 230 5.80 14.87 10.47
CA ALA A 230 6.96 14.76 11.35
C ALA A 230 7.00 13.36 11.98
N ASP A 231 8.21 12.83 12.22
CA ASP A 231 8.34 11.65 13.08
C ASP A 231 8.00 12.07 14.52
N PRO A 232 7.38 11.22 15.35
CA PRO A 232 7.28 11.52 16.77
C PRO A 232 8.69 11.69 17.35
N GLU A 233 8.91 12.76 18.12
CA GLU A 233 10.14 12.94 18.92
C GLU A 233 10.33 11.80 19.93
#